data_AF-A0A535LH96-F1
#
_entry.id   AF-A0A535LH96-F1
#
_cell.length_a   1.000
_cell.length_b   1.000
_cell.length_c   1.000
_cell.angle_alpha   90.00
_cell.angle_beta   90.00
_cell.angle_gamma   90.00
#
_symmetry.space_group_name_H-M   'P 1'
#
loop_
_entity.id
_entity.type
_entity.pdbx_description
1 polymer ?
#
loop_
_entity_poly.entity_id
_entity_poly.type
_entity_poly.pdbx_seq_one_letter_code
_entity_poly.pdbx_strand_id
1 'polypeptide(L)' 'MHASHMGVPATGKKVAISGMSVFRIANGKIVEHWGENDTLGTVQQLGLVPMPGK' A
#
# COMPACT_ATOMS: atom_id res chain seq x y z
N MET A 1 9.54 12.70 -9.99
CA MET A 1 9.68 11.98 -8.71
C MET A 1 8.53 12.43 -7.82
N HIS A 2 7.59 11.55 -7.47
CA HIS A 2 6.50 11.96 -6.58
C HIS A 2 7.07 12.07 -5.16
N ALA A 3 7.21 13.31 -4.69
CA ALA A 3 7.78 13.63 -3.37
C ALA A 3 6.83 13.31 -2.20
N SER A 4 5.67 12.73 -2.48
CA SER A 4 4.65 12.38 -1.50
C SER A 4 4.00 11.04 -1.81
N HIS A 5 3.60 10.35 -0.75
CA HIS A 5 2.82 9.12 -0.78
C HIS A 5 1.60 9.32 0.12
N MET A 6 0.38 9.09 -0.39
CA MET A 6 -0.86 9.29 0.38
C MET A 6 -0.99 10.71 1.00
N GLY A 7 -0.47 11.74 0.31
CA GLY A 7 -0.46 13.12 0.82
C GLY A 7 0.64 13.41 1.87
N VAL A 8 1.47 12.42 2.18
CA VAL A 8 2.52 12.51 3.21
C VAL A 8 3.85 12.81 2.52
N PRO A 9 4.59 13.85 2.94
CA PRO A 9 5.93 14.11 2.44
C PRO A 9 6.86 12.92 2.64
N ALA A 10 7.85 12.77 1.76
CA ALA A 10 8.85 11.71 1.89
C ALA A 10 9.52 11.75 3.28
N THR A 11 9.30 10.69 4.07
CA THR A 11 9.81 10.59 5.45
C THR A 11 11.22 9.99 5.52
N GLY A 12 11.73 9.43 4.41
CA GLY A 12 12.98 8.67 4.37
C GLY A 12 12.92 7.30 5.08
N LYS A 13 11.78 6.93 5.66
CA LYS A 13 11.59 5.64 6.34
C LYS A 13 11.46 4.51 5.33
N LYS A 14 12.09 3.37 5.62
CA LYS A 14 11.76 2.11 4.93
C LYS A 14 10.40 1.63 5.42
N VAL A 15 9.54 1.25 4.49
CA VAL A 15 8.22 0.67 4.77
C VAL A 15 8.11 -0.69 4.10
N ALA A 16 7.42 -1.62 4.73
CA ALA A 16 7.03 -2.89 4.16
C ALA A 16 5.51 -2.92 4.04
N ILE A 17 5.01 -3.21 2.84
CA ILE A 17 3.57 -3.24 2.54
C ILE A 17 3.22 -4.67 2.15
N SER A 18 2.32 -5.28 2.90
CA SER A 18 1.68 -6.54 2.51
C SER A 18 0.42 -6.24 1.71
N GLY A 19 0.04 -7.16 0.84
CA GLY A 19 -1.15 -7.01 0.01
C GLY A 19 -1.48 -8.29 -0.74
N MET A 20 -2.61 -8.26 -1.43
CA MET A 20 -3.09 -9.32 -2.30
C MET A 20 -3.60 -8.72 -3.60
N SER A 21 -3.37 -9.42 -4.70
CA SER A 21 -3.95 -9.11 -6.00
C SER A 21 -4.66 -10.34 -6.55
N VAL A 22 -5.86 -10.11 -7.10
CA VAL A 22 -6.67 -11.09 -7.82
C VAL A 22 -6.83 -10.58 -9.25
N PHE A 23 -6.51 -11.43 -10.22
CA PHE A 23 -6.64 -11.12 -11.63
C PHE A 23 -7.64 -12.05 -12.28
N ARG A 24 -8.56 -11.49 -13.09
CA ARG A 24 -9.32 -12.29 -14.04
C ARG A 24 -8.62 -12.24 -15.40
N ILE A 25 -8.34 -13.42 -15.96
CA ILE A 25 -7.69 -13.58 -17.26
C ILE A 25 -8.71 -14.08 -18.29
N ALA A 26 -8.76 -13.45 -19.46
CA ALA A 26 -9.51 -13.92 -20.62
C ALA A 26 -8.70 -13.68 -21.90
N ASN A 27 -8.69 -14.65 -22.82
CA ASN A 27 -7.92 -14.59 -24.07
C ASN A 27 -6.44 -14.24 -23.87
N GLY A 28 -5.82 -14.78 -22.82
CA GLY A 28 -4.42 -14.52 -22.47
C GLY A 28 -4.13 -13.11 -21.93
N LYS A 29 -5.15 -12.31 -21.58
CA LYS A 29 -5.00 -10.94 -21.06
C LYS A 29 -5.68 -10.78 -19.71
N ILE A 30 -5.13 -9.92 -18.86
CA ILE A 30 -5.81 -9.43 -17.64
C ILE A 30 -6.97 -8.54 -18.10
N VAL A 31 -8.19 -8.94 -17.75
CA VAL A 31 -9.40 -8.17 -18.07
C VAL A 31 -9.99 -7.47 -16.86
N GLU A 32 -9.67 -7.96 -15.64
CA GLU A 32 -9.99 -7.28 -14.38
C GLU A 32 -8.88 -7.53 -13.35
N HIS A 33 -8.71 -6.57 -12.44
CA HIS A 33 -7.81 -6.62 -11.31
C HIS A 33 -8.50 -6.06 -10.07
N TRP A 34 -8.49 -6.83 -8.99
CA TRP A 34 -8.82 -6.37 -7.65
C TRP A 34 -7.57 -6.53 -6.80
N GLY A 35 -7.19 -5.48 -6.09
CA GLY A 35 -6.04 -5.50 -5.22
C GLY A 35 -6.36 -4.80 -3.92
N GLU A 36 -5.80 -5.33 -2.85
CA GLU A 36 -5.87 -4.74 -1.52
C GLU A 36 -4.47 -4.69 -0.92
N ASN A 37 -4.14 -3.56 -0.32
CA ASN A 37 -2.88 -3.35 0.38
C ASN A 37 -3.17 -3.04 1.85
N ASP A 38 -2.26 -3.42 2.74
CA ASP A 38 -2.31 -3.04 4.15
C ASP A 38 -1.99 -1.55 4.33
N THR A 39 -3.00 -0.75 4.02
CA THR A 39 -2.95 0.71 4.08
C THR A 39 -2.82 1.17 5.53
N LEU A 40 -3.47 0.49 6.48
CA LEU A 40 -3.39 0.81 7.90
C LEU A 40 -1.97 0.60 8.43
N GLY A 41 -1.38 -0.57 8.18
CA GLY A 41 0.01 -0.85 8.56
C GLY A 41 1.00 0.09 7.88
N THR A 42 0.71 0.54 6.65
CA THR A 42 1.52 1.54 5.94
C THR A 42 1.49 2.90 6.65
N VAL A 43 0.31 3.43 6.97
CA VAL A 43 0.21 4.75 7.65
C VAL A 43 0.75 4.71 9.08
N GLN A 44 0.71 3.55 9.74
CA GLN A 44 1.34 3.35 11.04
C GLN A 44 2.88 3.36 10.94
N GLN A 45 3.47 2.70 9.95
CA GLN A 45 4.91 2.74 9.71
C GLN A 45 5.42 4.15 9.35
N LEU A 46 4.59 4.93 8.65
CA LEU A 46 4.88 6.35 8.39
C LEU A 46 4.80 7.21 9.66
N GLY A 47 4.11 6.73 10.71
CA GLY A 47 3.96 7.39 12.00
C GLY A 47 2.77 8.35 12.06
N LEU A 48 1.77 8.16 11.20
CA LEU A 48 0.56 9.00 11.14
C LEU A 48 -0.52 8.50 12.09
N VAL A 49 -0.51 7.19 12.36
CA VAL A 49 -1.40 6.50 13.30
C VAL A 49 -0.53 5.66 14.24
N PRO A 50 -0.84 5.58 15.54
CA PRO A 50 -0.11 4.72 16.47
C PRO A 50 -0.20 3.23 16.10
N MET A 51 0.84 2.47 16.45
CA MET A 51 0.79 1.01 16.45
C MET A 51 -0.09 0.55 17.63
N PRO A 52 -0.89 -0.53 17.48
CA PRO A 52 -1.64 -1.09 18.60
C PRO A 52 -0.69 -1.50 19.73
N GLY A 53 -1.04 -1.18 20.98
CA GLY A 53 -0.23 -1.53 22.15
C GLY A 53 0.93 -0.58 22.46
N LYS A 54 0.96 0.61 21.85
CA LYS A 54 1.75 1.76 22.28
C LYS A 54 0.87 2.88 22.79
#